data_AF-A0A975VEJ3-F1
#
_entry.id   AF-A0A975VEJ3-F1
#
_cell.length_a   1.000
_cell.length_b   1.000
_cell.length_c   1.000
_cell.angle_alpha   90.00
_cell.angle_beta   90.00
_cell.angle_gamma   90.00
#
_symmetry.space_group_name_H-M   'P 1'
#
loop_
_entity.id
_entity.type
_entity.pdbx_description
1 polymer ?
#
loop_
_entity_poly.entity_id
_entity_poly.type
_entity_poly.pdbx_seq_one_letter_code
_entity_poly.pdbx_strand_id
1 'polypeptide(L)'
;MTVRALVVGSFVTGALALALSQEAGAAALYFEKTLVKTGSEKTCLRFAGDVARNQQFKNVHKGPLEVAGEKDGAYVAITCVGRPNQRAMAVVMSAADSFDVAKRVGHEAASQIKGIICFDTPC
;
A
#
# COMPACT_ATOMS: atom_id res chain seq x y z
N MET A 1 66.18 37.51 11.27
CA MET A 1 65.17 36.63 10.64
C MET A 1 63.85 37.38 10.62
N THR A 2 63.48 37.88 9.45
CA THR A 2 62.43 38.86 9.22
C THR A 2 61.08 38.20 8.97
N VAL A 3 60.10 38.63 9.77
CA VAL A 3 58.67 38.42 9.58
C VAL A 3 58.22 39.13 8.29
N ARG A 4 57.48 38.42 7.43
CA ARG A 4 56.62 39.04 6.42
C ARG A 4 55.30 38.29 6.35
N ALA A 5 54.27 38.93 6.90
CA ALA A 5 52.87 38.64 6.62
C ALA A 5 52.60 38.94 5.14
N LEU A 6 51.85 38.05 4.48
CA LEU A 6 51.16 38.36 3.24
C LEU A 6 49.73 37.86 3.38
N VAL A 7 48.85 38.74 3.83
CA VAL A 7 47.39 38.60 3.72
C VAL A 7 47.06 38.95 2.27
N VAL A 8 46.83 37.94 1.44
CA VAL A 8 46.22 38.10 0.13
C VAL A 8 44.88 37.40 0.19
N GLY A 9 43.83 38.21 0.09
CA GLY A 9 42.45 37.77 0.16
C GLY A 9 42.08 36.77 -0.93
N SER A 10 41.08 35.96 -0.62
CA SER A 10 40.23 35.37 -1.64
C SER A 10 38.81 35.35 -1.13
N PHE A 11 37.96 35.82 -2.01
CA PHE A 11 36.55 36.11 -1.83
C PHE A 11 35.77 34.85 -1.43
N VAL A 12 34.76 35.09 -0.60
CA VAL A 12 33.54 34.32 -0.41
C VAL A 12 33.23 33.39 -1.60
N THR A 13 33.48 32.10 -1.46
CA THR A 13 32.81 31.03 -2.23
C THR A 13 31.91 30.24 -1.28
N GLY A 14 31.06 30.97 -0.56
CA GLY A 14 29.84 30.43 0.01
C GLY A 14 28.79 30.30 -1.10
N ALA A 15 27.88 29.34 -0.94
CA ALA A 15 26.72 29.05 -1.79
C ALA A 15 26.95 28.14 -3.02
N LEU A 16 27.27 26.87 -2.78
CA LEU A 16 26.85 25.79 -3.70
C LEU A 16 26.51 24.47 -2.96
N ALA A 17 25.99 24.58 -1.75
CA ALA A 17 25.25 23.50 -1.11
C ALA A 17 23.75 23.79 -1.23
N LEU A 18 23.23 23.89 -2.47
CA LEU A 18 21.83 23.59 -2.71
C LEU A 18 21.67 22.08 -2.55
N ALA A 19 21.67 21.64 -1.29
CA ALA A 19 21.15 20.35 -0.91
C ALA A 19 19.70 20.35 -1.39
N LEU A 20 19.47 19.75 -2.56
CA LEU A 20 18.15 19.33 -2.99
C LEU A 20 17.61 18.52 -1.83
N SER A 21 16.70 19.11 -1.07
CA SER A 21 15.93 18.39 -0.08
C SER A 21 15.11 17.40 -0.89
N GLN A 22 15.62 16.18 -1.05
CA GLN A 22 14.77 15.08 -1.47
C GLN A 22 13.73 15.00 -0.37
N GLU A 23 12.52 15.46 -0.66
CA GLU A 23 11.38 15.16 0.19
C GLU A 23 11.42 13.64 0.38
N ALA A 24 11.63 13.21 1.62
CA ALA A 24 11.50 11.80 1.95
C ALA A 24 10.06 11.45 1.56
N GLY A 25 9.90 10.71 0.45
CA GLY A 25 8.61 10.34 -0.09
C GLY A 25 7.84 9.60 0.99
N ALA A 26 6.93 10.30 1.66
CA ALA A 26 6.14 9.71 2.72
C ALA A 26 5.12 8.79 2.05
N ALA A 27 5.23 7.49 2.30
CA ALA A 27 4.23 6.54 1.81
C ALA A 27 2.86 6.94 2.38
N ALA A 28 1.92 7.22 1.48
CA ALA A 28 0.55 7.49 1.83
C ALA A 28 -0.19 6.17 2.06
N LEU A 29 -0.92 6.08 3.17
CA LEU A 29 -1.68 4.91 3.56
C LEU A 29 -3.18 5.16 3.43
N TYR A 30 -3.89 4.16 2.92
CA TYR A 30 -5.34 4.13 2.86
C TYR A 30 -5.86 2.80 3.42
N PHE A 31 -6.94 2.88 4.19
CA PHE A 31 -7.61 1.71 4.77
C PHE A 31 -9.11 1.76 4.49
N GLU A 32 -9.67 0.64 4.04
CA GLU A 32 -11.10 0.45 3.92
C GLU A 32 -11.52 -0.91 4.47
N LYS A 33 -12.64 -0.94 5.18
CA LYS A 33 -13.26 -2.17 5.67
C LYS A 33 -14.59 -2.39 4.98
N THR A 34 -14.87 -3.63 4.61
CA THR A 34 -16.14 -3.99 3.96
C THR A 34 -16.62 -5.37 4.39
N LEU A 35 -17.94 -5.54 4.45
CA LEU A 35 -18.54 -6.85 4.71
C LEU A 35 -18.52 -7.66 3.42
N VAL A 36 -17.97 -8.86 3.48
CA VAL A 36 -17.98 -9.80 2.35
C VAL A 36 -19.21 -10.70 2.42
N LYS A 37 -19.62 -11.27 1.28
CA LYS A 37 -20.81 -12.14 1.19
C LYS A 37 -20.51 -13.58 1.62
N THR A 38 -19.84 -13.75 2.75
CA THR A 38 -19.54 -15.04 3.37
C THR A 38 -19.32 -14.84 4.89
N GLY A 39 -19.59 -15.87 5.70
CA GLY A 39 -19.19 -15.92 7.11
C GLY A 39 -17.82 -16.59 7.34
N SER A 40 -17.27 -17.24 6.32
CA SER A 40 -16.01 -17.99 6.39
C SER A 40 -14.82 -17.10 6.08
N GLU A 41 -13.88 -17.01 7.01
CA GLU A 41 -12.61 -16.28 6.82
C GLU A 41 -11.79 -16.88 5.68
N LYS A 42 -11.70 -18.21 5.62
CA LYS A 42 -11.01 -18.91 4.53
C LYS A 42 -11.58 -18.56 3.16
N THR A 43 -12.91 -18.49 3.06
CA THR A 43 -13.58 -18.10 1.81
C THR A 43 -13.35 -16.63 1.49
N CYS A 44 -13.32 -15.75 2.49
CA CYS A 44 -12.95 -14.35 2.31
C CYS A 44 -11.52 -14.20 1.77
N LEU A 45 -10.54 -14.93 2.32
CA LEU A 45 -9.16 -14.94 1.80
C LEU A 45 -9.08 -15.51 0.38
N ARG A 46 -9.92 -16.51 0.05
CA ARG A 46 -10.06 -16.99 -1.32
C ARG A 46 -10.55 -15.88 -2.26
N PHE A 47 -11.60 -15.14 -1.88
CA PHE A 47 -12.09 -13.98 -2.63
C PHE A 47 -11.03 -12.90 -2.79
N ALA A 48 -10.22 -12.64 -1.76
CA ALA A 48 -9.08 -11.72 -1.86
C ALA A 48 -8.06 -12.21 -2.91
N GLY A 49 -7.80 -13.52 -2.96
CA GLY A 49 -7.01 -14.16 -4.00
C GLY A 49 -7.60 -14.01 -5.41
N ASP A 50 -8.92 -14.08 -5.53
CA ASP A 50 -9.64 -13.87 -6.79
C ASP A 50 -9.58 -12.40 -7.22
N VAL A 51 -9.71 -11.45 -6.29
CA VAL A 51 -9.50 -10.01 -6.57
C VAL A 51 -8.09 -9.77 -7.08
N ALA A 52 -7.06 -10.27 -6.38
CA ALA A 52 -5.68 -10.10 -6.82
C ALA A 52 -5.45 -10.64 -8.24
N ARG A 53 -6.03 -11.81 -8.56
CA ARG A 53 -5.95 -12.39 -9.91
C ARG A 53 -6.71 -11.56 -10.96
N ASN A 54 -7.97 -11.23 -10.68
CA ASN A 54 -8.85 -10.52 -11.64
C ASN A 54 -8.41 -9.09 -11.88
N GLN A 55 -7.79 -8.47 -10.88
CA GLN A 55 -7.24 -7.12 -10.94
C GLN A 55 -5.76 -7.08 -11.36
N GLN A 56 -5.22 -8.23 -11.79
CA GLN A 56 -3.87 -8.37 -12.33
C GLN A 56 -2.78 -7.82 -11.39
N PHE A 57 -2.92 -8.07 -10.08
CA PHE A 57 -1.90 -7.70 -9.12
C PHE A 57 -0.59 -8.39 -9.48
N LYS A 58 0.52 -7.69 -9.27
CA LYS A 58 1.88 -8.22 -9.40
C LYS A 58 2.39 -8.67 -8.04
N ASN A 59 3.41 -9.53 -8.05
CA ASN A 59 4.11 -9.97 -6.84
C ASN A 59 3.17 -10.49 -5.75
N VAL A 60 2.15 -11.25 -6.15
CA VAL A 60 1.07 -11.68 -5.25
C VAL A 60 1.60 -12.71 -4.25
N HIS A 61 1.46 -12.40 -2.96
CA HIS A 61 1.68 -13.32 -1.85
C HIS A 61 0.34 -13.71 -1.23
N LYS A 62 0.15 -15.01 -0.97
CA LYS A 62 -1.02 -15.55 -0.26
C LYS A 62 -0.53 -16.19 1.03
N GLY A 63 -0.78 -15.51 2.13
CA GLY A 63 -0.50 -15.98 3.48
C GLY A 63 -1.74 -16.57 4.15
N PRO A 64 -1.58 -17.09 5.38
CA PRO A 64 -2.70 -17.60 6.17
C PRO A 64 -3.63 -16.49 6.67
N LEU A 65 -3.17 -15.23 6.73
CA LEU A 65 -3.91 -14.10 7.28
C LEU A 65 -4.19 -12.99 6.26
N GLU A 66 -3.54 -13.02 5.10
CA GLU A 66 -3.64 -11.97 4.10
C GLU A 66 -3.39 -12.46 2.68
N VAL A 67 -3.92 -11.71 1.72
CA VAL A 67 -3.48 -11.73 0.34
C VAL A 67 -2.94 -10.34 0.01
N ALA A 68 -1.68 -10.27 -0.40
CA ALA A 68 -1.02 -9.02 -0.72
C ALA A 68 -0.41 -9.03 -2.12
N GLY A 69 -0.18 -7.85 -2.69
CA GLY A 69 0.47 -7.67 -3.98
C GLY A 69 0.55 -6.20 -4.37
N GLU A 70 0.93 -5.94 -5.61
CA GLU A 70 1.12 -4.58 -6.14
C GLU A 70 0.16 -4.32 -7.30
N LYS A 71 -0.45 -3.13 -7.33
CA LYS A 71 -1.26 -2.64 -8.45
C LYS A 71 -1.07 -1.13 -8.63
N ASP A 72 -0.82 -0.71 -9.87
CA ASP A 72 -0.67 0.70 -10.26
C ASP A 72 0.32 1.51 -9.37
N GLY A 73 1.42 0.87 -8.93
CA GLY A 73 2.39 1.49 -8.04
C GLY A 73 1.97 1.56 -6.57
N ALA A 74 0.84 0.94 -6.21
CA ALA A 74 0.41 0.78 -4.83
C ALA A 74 0.63 -0.67 -4.35
N TYR A 75 1.19 -0.82 -3.16
CA TYR A 75 1.10 -2.06 -2.40
C TYR A 75 -0.32 -2.19 -1.85
N VAL A 76 -0.90 -3.39 -1.90
CA VAL A 76 -2.23 -3.70 -1.38
C VAL A 76 -2.16 -4.96 -0.55
N ALA A 77 -2.71 -4.93 0.66
CA ALA A 77 -2.89 -6.10 1.51
C ALA A 77 -4.37 -6.22 1.90
N ILE A 78 -4.94 -7.40 1.69
CA ILE A 78 -6.32 -7.72 2.05
C ILE A 78 -6.27 -8.77 3.15
N THR A 79 -6.69 -8.40 4.34
CA THR A 79 -6.88 -9.31 5.48
C THR A 79 -8.36 -9.60 5.64
N CYS A 80 -8.67 -10.77 6.19
CA CYS A 80 -10.05 -11.19 6.44
C CYS A 80 -10.22 -11.56 7.90
N VAL A 81 -11.34 -11.13 8.48
CA VAL A 81 -11.68 -11.40 9.87
C VAL A 81 -13.03 -12.11 9.92
N GLY A 82 -13.01 -13.39 10.32
CA GLY A 82 -14.21 -14.14 10.65
C GLY A 82 -14.84 -13.64 11.96
N ARG A 83 -16.18 -13.64 12.03
CA ARG A 83 -16.90 -13.33 13.26
C ARG A 83 -18.01 -14.35 13.47
N PRO A 84 -18.21 -14.89 14.69
CA PRO A 84 -19.28 -15.85 14.96
C PRO A 84 -20.66 -15.29 14.56
N ASN A 85 -21.43 -16.08 13.81
CA ASN A 85 -22.80 -15.75 13.35
C ASN A 85 -22.92 -14.44 12.55
N GLN A 86 -21.83 -13.96 11.95
CA GLN A 86 -21.82 -12.73 11.17
C GLN A 86 -21.07 -12.91 9.85
N ARG A 87 -21.32 -12.00 8.91
CA ARG A 87 -20.48 -11.88 7.71
C ARG A 87 -19.05 -11.54 8.12
N ALA A 88 -18.10 -12.24 7.50
CA ALA A 88 -16.69 -11.92 7.56
C ALA A 88 -16.46 -10.49 7.03
N MET A 89 -15.40 -9.87 7.52
CA MET A 89 -15.01 -8.52 7.16
C MET A 89 -13.67 -8.58 6.45
N ALA A 90 -13.58 -7.97 5.27
CA ALA A 90 -12.31 -7.71 4.62
C ALA A 90 -11.81 -6.34 5.07
N VAL A 91 -10.54 -6.26 5.45
CA VAL A 91 -9.81 -5.02 5.70
C VAL A 91 -8.75 -4.90 4.62
N VAL A 92 -8.90 -3.88 3.78
CA VAL A 92 -8.02 -3.57 2.66
C VAL A 92 -7.13 -2.40 3.07
N MET A 93 -5.82 -2.65 3.08
CA MET A 93 -4.80 -1.63 3.22
C MET A 93 -4.17 -1.39 1.86
N SER A 94 -3.92 -0.13 1.52
CA SER A 94 -3.11 0.24 0.36
C SER A 94 -2.08 1.30 0.73
N ALA A 95 -0.88 1.17 0.19
CA ALA A 95 0.24 2.09 0.38
C ALA A 95 0.80 2.52 -0.98
N ALA A 96 0.98 3.83 -1.20
CA ALA A 96 1.54 4.37 -2.43
C ALA A 96 2.21 5.73 -2.18
N ASP A 97 2.96 6.26 -3.15
CA ASP A 97 3.59 7.58 -3.04
C ASP A 97 2.59 8.76 -3.03
N SER A 98 1.34 8.51 -3.43
CA SER A 98 0.26 9.49 -3.34
C SER A 98 -1.00 8.90 -2.72
N PHE A 99 -1.68 9.72 -1.90
CA PHE A 99 -2.91 9.29 -1.24
C PHE A 99 -4.02 8.99 -2.25
N ASP A 100 -4.11 9.73 -3.35
CA ASP A 100 -5.11 9.49 -4.39
C ASP A 100 -4.93 8.12 -5.06
N VAL A 101 -3.68 7.70 -5.29
CA VAL A 101 -3.39 6.35 -5.80
C VAL A 101 -3.72 5.29 -4.76
N ALA A 102 -3.26 5.44 -3.51
CA ALA A 102 -3.56 4.49 -2.44
C ALA A 102 -5.07 4.34 -2.21
N LYS A 103 -5.80 5.45 -2.19
CA LYS A 103 -7.27 5.48 -2.05
C LYS A 103 -7.96 4.81 -3.23
N ARG A 104 -7.61 5.17 -4.47
CA ARG A 104 -8.23 4.60 -5.66
C ARG A 104 -8.04 3.09 -5.70
N VAL A 105 -6.80 2.61 -5.54
CA VAL A 105 -6.48 1.17 -5.63
C VAL A 105 -7.10 0.40 -4.46
N GLY A 106 -6.99 0.91 -3.23
CA GLY A 106 -7.60 0.27 -2.07
C GLY A 106 -9.13 0.21 -2.14
N HIS A 107 -9.78 1.30 -2.56
CA HIS A 107 -11.24 1.35 -2.73
C HIS A 107 -11.72 0.42 -3.84
N GLU A 108 -10.99 0.34 -4.94
CA GLU A 108 -11.29 -0.59 -6.02
C GLU A 108 -11.23 -2.04 -5.54
N ALA A 109 -10.16 -2.43 -4.83
CA ALA A 109 -10.04 -3.77 -4.26
C ALA A 109 -11.16 -4.08 -3.25
N ALA A 110 -11.51 -3.12 -2.38
CA ALA A 110 -12.61 -3.25 -1.43
C ALA A 110 -13.98 -3.39 -2.13
N SER A 111 -14.21 -2.63 -3.20
CA SER A 111 -15.45 -2.71 -3.99
C SER A 111 -15.60 -4.06 -4.70
N GLN A 112 -14.50 -4.59 -5.23
CA GLN A 112 -14.48 -5.89 -5.90
C GLN A 112 -14.75 -7.03 -4.93
N ILE A 113 -14.04 -7.08 -3.79
CA ILE A 113 -14.23 -8.17 -2.82
C ILE A 113 -15.64 -8.16 -2.20
N LYS A 114 -16.23 -6.97 -2.00
CA LYS A 114 -17.63 -6.80 -1.57
C LYS A 114 -18.63 -7.38 -2.58
N GLY A 115 -18.28 -7.30 -3.87
CA GLY A 115 -19.13 -7.73 -4.98
C GLY A 115 -19.26 -9.24 -5.13
N ILE A 116 -18.19 -9.99 -4.82
CA ILE A 116 -18.09 -11.43 -5.06
C ILE A 116 -19.20 -12.20 -4.32
N ILE A 117 -19.94 -12.99 -5.08
CA ILE A 117 -20.94 -13.94 -4.60
C ILE A 117 -20.40 -15.34 -4.89
N CYS A 118 -20.47 -16.23 -3.92
CA CYS A 118 -20.23 -17.64 -4.15
C CYS A 118 -21.58 -18.36 -4.24
N PHE A 119 -21.83 -19.04 -5.36
CA PHE A 119 -23.08 -19.74 -5.60
C PHE A 119 -23.03 -21.21 -5.15
N ASP A 120 -21.83 -21.80 -5.03
CA ASP A 120 -21.62 -23.22 -4.73
C ASP A 120 -20.71 -23.44 -3.51
N THR A 121 -20.98 -24.48 -2.72
CA THR A 121 -20.15 -24.86 -1.55
C THR A 121 -19.46 -26.23 -1.73
N PRO A 122 -18.19 -26.39 -1.31
CA PRO A 122 -17.34 -25.34 -0.76
C PRO A 122 -16.81 -24.40 -1.85
N CYS A 123 -16.88 -23.13 -1.51
CA CYS A 123 -15.92 -22.15 -1.93
C CYS A 123 -14.57 -22.51 -1.25
#